data_AF-A0A914TUR5-F1
#
_entry.id   AF-A0A914TUR5-F1
#
_cell.length_a   1.000
_cell.length_b   1.000
_cell.length_c   1.000
_cell.angle_alpha   90.00
_cell.angle_beta   90.00
_cell.angle_gamma   90.00
#
_symmetry.space_group_name_H-M   'P 1'
#
loop_
_entity.id
_entity.type
_entity.pdbx_description
1 polymer ?
#
loop_
_entity_poly.entity_id
_entity_poly.type
_entity_poly.pdbx_seq_one_letter_code
_entity_poly.pdbx_strand_id
1 'polypeptide(L)'
;TNDDGEIPDSYITIYDKEQKKLKTVNAMDPNVEPWLYPIFFPKGEHIWHPDLKKLNSNQRLTRSAYVKYMISIRDGEFNAVLHGGRLFQQWLVDTALKILKDRVNYLKTHQEKLLRDSYATINEFVQRFAQDNNVQRIGAKYILPSSHPGSPRNMEQLYQDAMAIVRRFGKPDLF
;
A
#
# COMPACT_ATOMS: atom_id res chain seq x y z
N THR A 1 -16.35 6.90 10.39
CA THR A 1 -16.04 5.80 9.45
C THR A 1 -16.94 6.03 8.26
N ASN A 2 -16.41 6.51 7.14
CA ASN A 2 -17.25 6.80 5.98
C ASN A 2 -17.74 5.46 5.39
N ASP A 3 -19.01 5.45 4.97
CA ASP A 3 -19.85 4.29 4.61
C ASP A 3 -19.30 3.44 3.44
N ASP A 4 -18.25 3.92 2.77
CA ASP A 4 -17.71 3.35 1.53
C ASP A 4 -16.51 2.41 1.72
N GLY A 5 -16.13 2.12 2.97
CA GLY A 5 -14.94 1.28 3.26
C GLY A 5 -13.63 1.87 2.71
N GLU A 6 -13.62 3.17 2.41
CA GLU A 6 -12.43 3.86 1.93
C GLU A 6 -11.42 3.95 3.05
N ILE A 7 -10.17 3.56 2.74
CA ILE A 7 -9.04 3.79 3.62
C ILE A 7 -8.95 5.30 3.83
N PRO A 8 -9.16 5.81 5.06
CA PRO A 8 -9.19 7.24 5.29
C PRO A 8 -7.84 7.84 4.91
N ASP A 9 -7.89 9.00 4.27
CA ASP A 9 -6.68 9.74 3.98
C ASP A 9 -6.01 10.15 5.30
N SER A 10 -4.77 9.70 5.46
CA SER A 10 -3.91 10.09 6.56
C SER A 10 -3.38 11.49 6.29
N TYR A 11 -3.73 12.43 7.17
CA TYR A 11 -3.25 13.81 7.11
C TYR A 11 -2.32 14.10 8.29
N ILE A 12 -1.35 14.97 8.05
CA ILE A 12 -0.43 15.48 9.07
C ILE A 12 -0.63 16.97 9.16
N THR A 13 -0.81 17.47 10.37
CA THR A 13 -0.93 18.90 10.64
C THR A 13 0.46 19.47 10.89
N ILE A 14 0.85 20.43 10.06
CA ILE A 14 2.08 21.21 10.22
C ILE A 14 1.75 22.61 10.70
N TYR A 15 2.61 23.17 11.55
CA TYR A 15 2.52 24.56 11.96
C TYR A 15 3.41 25.41 11.07
N ASP A 16 2.79 26.30 10.29
CA ASP A 16 3.51 27.27 9.47
C ASP A 16 3.96 28.44 10.36
N LYS A 17 5.27 28.59 10.54
CA LYS A 17 5.86 29.66 11.36
C LYS A 17 5.71 31.04 10.74
N GLU A 18 5.68 31.15 9.41
CA GLU A 18 5.57 32.43 8.70
C GLU A 18 4.13 32.94 8.74
N GLN A 19 3.17 32.04 8.50
CA GLN A 19 1.75 32.40 8.46
C GLN A 19 1.05 32.26 9.82
N LYS A 20 1.73 31.72 10.84
CA LYS A 20 1.20 31.40 12.18
C LYS A 20 -0.11 30.60 12.13
N LYS A 21 -0.26 29.73 11.13
CA LYS A 21 -1.47 28.93 10.88
C LYS A 21 -1.14 27.45 10.81
N LEU A 22 -2.09 26.64 11.24
CA LEU A 22 -2.05 25.20 11.05
C LEU A 22 -2.43 24.88 9.60
N LYS A 23 -1.57 24.14 8.91
CA LYS A 23 -1.83 23.61 7.57
C LYS A 23 -1.92 22.09 7.65
N THR A 24 -2.88 21.53 6.93
CA THR A 24 -3.06 20.08 6.85
C THR A 24 -2.48 19.58 5.54
N VAL A 25 -1.50 18.70 5.60
CA VAL A 25 -0.80 18.12 4.44
C VAL A 25 -1.10 16.63 4.36
N ASN A 26 -1.18 16.09 3.14
CA ASN A 26 -1.37 14.66 2.93
C ASN A 26 -0.13 13.89 3.38
N ALA A 27 -0.27 12.79 4.11
CA ALA A 27 0.88 11.99 4.54
C ALA A 27 1.65 11.31 3.38
N MET A 28 1.08 11.30 2.16
CA MET A 28 1.75 10.84 0.94
C MET A 28 2.65 11.91 0.30
N ASP A 29 2.65 13.15 0.78
CA ASP A 29 3.52 14.20 0.26
C ASP A 29 5.01 13.82 0.45
N PRO A 30 5.87 13.97 -0.58
CA PRO A 30 7.31 13.72 -0.48
C PRO A 30 8.01 14.49 0.66
N ASN A 31 7.50 15.66 1.05
CA ASN A 31 8.10 16.53 2.06
C ASN A 31 7.86 16.07 3.50
N VAL A 32 6.83 15.25 3.72
CA VAL A 32 6.45 14.77 5.05
C VAL A 32 7.55 13.92 5.69
N GLU A 33 8.26 13.13 4.90
CA GLU A 33 9.23 12.17 5.44
C GLU A 33 10.46 12.86 6.02
N PRO A 34 11.09 13.85 5.34
CA PRO A 34 12.13 14.67 5.96
C PRO A 34 11.64 15.44 7.21
N TRP A 35 10.38 15.89 7.24
CA TRP A 35 9.84 16.61 8.39
C TRP A 35 9.62 15.71 9.62
N LEU A 36 9.19 14.46 9.42
CA LEU A 36 9.00 13.49 10.50
C LEU A 36 10.32 12.86 10.96
N TYR A 37 11.28 12.70 10.05
CA TYR A 37 12.54 11.99 10.30
C TYR A 37 13.78 12.84 10.03
N PRO A 38 13.93 14.03 10.65
CA PRO A 38 15.05 14.94 10.38
C PRO A 38 16.42 14.35 10.72
N ILE A 39 16.48 13.38 11.65
CA ILE A 39 17.71 12.68 12.03
C ILE A 39 18.23 11.82 10.86
N PHE A 40 17.34 11.22 10.08
CA PHE A 40 17.73 10.45 8.89
C PHE A 40 18.03 11.36 7.69
N PHE A 41 17.42 12.55 7.65
CA PHE A 41 17.51 13.47 6.52
C PHE A 41 17.92 14.88 6.97
N PRO A 42 19.15 15.07 7.47
CA PRO A 42 19.60 16.37 8.00
C PRO A 42 19.64 17.47 6.93
N LYS A 43 19.77 17.09 5.66
CA LYS A 43 19.78 18.02 4.52
C LYS A 43 18.39 18.34 3.97
N GLY A 44 17.33 17.70 4.47
CA GLY A 44 15.97 17.88 3.94
C GLY A 44 15.81 17.39 2.50
N GLU A 45 16.66 16.47 2.04
CA GLU A 45 16.61 15.95 0.67
C GLU A 45 15.30 15.18 0.44
N HIS A 46 14.68 15.43 -0.72
CA HIS A 46 13.44 14.77 -1.09
C HIS A 46 13.75 13.30 -1.38
N ILE A 47 13.11 12.42 -0.62
CA ILE A 47 13.41 10.98 -0.61
C ILE A 47 12.87 10.33 -1.88
N TRP A 48 11.55 10.10 -1.92
CA TRP A 48 10.87 9.56 -3.07
C TRP A 48 9.82 10.55 -3.56
N HIS A 49 9.86 10.86 -4.85
CA HIS A 49 8.83 11.64 -5.52
C HIS A 49 8.34 10.89 -6.77
N PRO A 50 7.09 11.14 -7.20
CA PRO A 50 6.49 10.47 -8.36
C PRO A 50 7.34 10.52 -9.64
N ASP A 51 8.07 11.60 -9.88
CA ASP A 51 8.82 11.81 -11.13
C ASP A 51 10.23 11.20 -11.13
N LEU A 52 10.62 10.53 -10.04
CA LEU A 52 11.93 9.92 -9.92
C LEU A 52 12.05 8.72 -10.87
N LYS A 53 13.10 8.71 -11.69
CA LYS A 53 13.37 7.68 -12.71
C LYS A 53 14.54 6.79 -12.31
N LYS A 54 14.58 5.58 -12.88
CA LYS A 54 15.72 4.66 -12.71
C LYS A 54 16.94 5.22 -13.46
N LEU A 55 18.15 5.01 -12.91
CA LEU A 55 19.41 5.57 -13.42
C LEU A 55 19.71 5.20 -14.90
N ASN A 56 19.14 4.11 -15.43
CA ASN A 56 19.39 3.63 -16.79
C ASN A 56 18.09 3.29 -17.55
N SER A 57 16.95 3.85 -17.14
CA SER A 57 15.67 3.58 -17.79
C SER A 57 14.72 4.76 -17.63
N ASN A 58 13.96 5.08 -18.67
CA ASN A 58 12.91 6.09 -18.61
C ASN A 58 11.67 5.61 -17.80
N GLN A 59 11.77 4.45 -17.15
CA GLN A 59 10.73 3.93 -16.25
C GLN A 59 10.75 4.68 -14.91
N ARG A 60 9.54 5.02 -14.46
CA ARG A 60 9.28 5.55 -13.12
C ARG A 60 9.76 4.58 -12.05
N LEU A 61 10.47 5.10 -11.04
CA LEU A 61 10.90 4.31 -9.90
C LEU A 61 9.73 4.19 -8.91
N THR A 62 9.30 2.95 -8.64
CA THR A 62 8.29 2.70 -7.61
C THR A 62 8.85 3.00 -6.22
N ARG A 63 8.02 3.49 -5.29
CA ARG A 63 8.40 3.73 -3.89
C ARG A 63 9.07 2.51 -3.26
N SER A 64 8.52 1.31 -3.52
CA SER A 64 9.10 0.06 -3.01
C SER A 64 10.53 -0.23 -3.48
N ALA A 65 10.87 0.12 -4.73
CA ALA A 65 12.22 -0.07 -5.25
C ALA A 65 13.21 0.92 -4.63
N TYR A 66 12.77 2.17 -4.43
CA TYR A 66 13.56 3.18 -3.75
C TYR A 66 13.86 2.80 -2.29
N VAL A 67 12.85 2.32 -1.56
CA VAL A 67 13.00 1.92 -0.16
C VAL A 67 13.92 0.71 -0.03
N LYS A 68 13.81 -0.28 -0.93
CA LYS A 68 14.75 -1.41 -0.99
C LYS A 68 16.19 -0.97 -1.20
N TYR A 69 16.40 0.02 -2.06
CA TYR A 69 17.72 0.62 -2.28
C TYR A 69 18.23 1.31 -1.00
N MET A 70 17.38 2.08 -0.31
CA MET A 70 17.71 2.77 0.93
C MET A 70 18.10 1.83 2.07
N ILE A 71 17.43 0.67 2.21
CA ILE A 71 17.73 -0.30 3.28
C ILE A 71 18.76 -1.36 2.87
N SER A 72 19.30 -1.29 1.64
CA SER A 72 20.31 -2.23 1.19
C SER A 72 21.60 -2.05 2.00
N ILE A 73 22.14 -3.16 2.51
CA ILE A 73 23.43 -3.18 3.20
C ILE A 73 24.52 -3.10 2.12
N ARG A 74 25.50 -2.22 2.32
CA ARG A 74 26.64 -2.04 1.44
C ARG A 74 27.92 -2.01 2.26
N ASP A 75 28.89 -2.79 1.83
CA ASP A 75 30.16 -2.86 2.52
C ASP A 75 30.93 -1.53 2.33
N GLY A 76 31.29 -0.89 3.45
CA GLY A 76 32.08 0.35 3.46
C GLY A 76 31.30 1.66 3.43
N GLU A 77 29.96 1.65 3.31
CA GLU A 77 29.12 2.86 3.40
C GLU A 77 28.32 2.88 4.71
N PHE A 78 28.45 3.96 5.50
CA PHE A 78 27.63 4.13 6.70
C PHE A 78 26.20 4.53 6.31
N ASN A 79 25.23 3.69 6.62
CA ASN A 79 23.82 3.96 6.38
C ASN A 79 23.09 4.39 7.66
N ALA A 80 22.86 5.70 7.80
CA ALA A 80 22.20 6.28 8.98
C ALA A 80 20.82 5.68 9.28
N VAL A 81 20.08 5.25 8.23
CA VAL A 81 18.75 4.65 8.38
C VAL A 81 18.83 3.31 9.09
N LEU A 82 19.79 2.44 8.72
CA LEU A 82 19.94 1.11 9.31
C LEU A 82 20.41 1.16 10.77
N HIS A 83 21.18 2.18 11.14
CA HIS A 83 21.63 2.39 12.52
C HIS A 83 20.60 3.12 13.41
N GLY A 84 19.42 3.46 12.89
CA GLY A 84 18.38 4.20 13.59
C GLY A 84 17.59 3.45 14.67
N GLY A 85 17.84 2.15 14.89
CA GLY A 85 17.21 1.35 15.95
C GLY A 85 15.69 1.43 15.99
N ARG A 86 15.11 1.96 17.07
CA ARG A 86 13.64 2.14 17.21
C ARG A 86 13.05 3.10 16.18
N LEU A 87 13.80 4.17 15.85
CA LEU A 87 13.37 5.13 14.83
C LEU A 87 13.32 4.49 13.45
N PHE A 88 14.23 3.56 13.16
CA PHE A 88 14.23 2.76 11.93
C PHE A 88 12.97 1.89 11.82
N GLN A 89 12.57 1.24 12.91
CA GLN A 89 11.35 0.41 12.93
C GLN A 89 10.10 1.24 12.64
N GLN A 90 9.99 2.43 13.26
CA GLN A 90 8.87 3.33 13.00
C GLN A 90 8.84 3.78 11.53
N TRP A 91 9.97 4.22 11.01
CA TRP A 91 10.10 4.62 9.61
C TRP A 91 9.77 3.47 8.64
N LEU A 92 10.18 2.25 8.95
CA LEU A 92 9.91 1.07 8.14
C LEU A 92 8.41 0.78 8.05
N VAL A 93 7.70 0.85 9.18
CA VAL A 93 6.24 0.63 9.24
C VAL A 93 5.51 1.72 8.44
N ASP A 94 5.86 2.99 8.65
CA ASP A 94 5.24 4.11 7.92
C ASP A 94 5.46 3.98 6.41
N THR A 95 6.67 3.62 6.01
CA THR A 95 7.03 3.43 4.61
C THR A 95 6.29 2.24 3.99
N ALA A 96 6.12 1.15 4.74
CA ALA A 96 5.32 0.00 4.30
C ALA A 96 3.85 0.38 4.11
N LEU A 97 3.26 1.17 5.00
CA LEU A 97 1.90 1.69 4.87
C LEU A 97 1.75 2.53 3.60
N LYS A 98 2.73 3.40 3.31
CA LYS A 98 2.76 4.19 2.07
C LYS A 98 2.82 3.31 0.82
N ILE A 99 3.66 2.26 0.82
CA ILE A 99 3.75 1.30 -0.30
C ILE A 99 2.43 0.55 -0.48
N LEU A 100 1.78 0.13 0.61
CA LEU A 100 0.48 -0.54 0.57
C LEU A 100 -0.60 0.39 0.00
N LYS A 101 -0.63 1.65 0.44
CA LYS A 101 -1.56 2.65 -0.10
C LYS A 101 -1.37 2.87 -1.60
N ASP A 102 -0.13 2.99 -2.08
CA ASP A 102 0.17 3.06 -3.52
C ASP A 102 -0.33 1.84 -4.28
N ARG A 103 -0.14 0.64 -3.73
CA ARG A 103 -0.61 -0.61 -4.35
C ARG A 103 -2.13 -0.67 -4.41
N VAL A 104 -2.82 -0.29 -3.34
CA VAL A 104 -4.29 -0.23 -3.32
C VAL A 104 -4.78 0.80 -4.33
N ASN A 105 -4.16 1.98 -4.40
CA ASN A 105 -4.52 3.01 -5.39
C ASN A 105 -4.29 2.53 -6.83
N TYR A 106 -3.18 1.80 -7.07
CA TYR A 106 -2.93 1.18 -8.36
C TYR A 106 -4.01 0.17 -8.75
N LEU A 107 -4.42 -0.69 -7.81
CA LEU A 107 -5.50 -1.65 -8.03
C LEU A 107 -6.84 -0.95 -8.31
N LYS A 108 -7.19 0.09 -7.55
CA LYS A 108 -8.41 0.89 -7.79
C LYS A 108 -8.43 1.49 -9.20
N THR A 109 -7.32 2.09 -9.64
CA THR A 109 -7.24 2.80 -10.93
C THR A 109 -7.09 1.87 -12.14
N HIS A 110 -6.49 0.70 -11.98
CA HIS A 110 -6.20 -0.24 -13.07
C HIS A 110 -7.11 -1.48 -13.05
N GLN A 111 -8.17 -1.48 -12.24
CA GLN A 111 -9.09 -2.61 -12.06
C GLN A 111 -9.72 -3.08 -13.38
N GLU A 112 -10.10 -2.15 -14.25
CA GLU A 112 -10.72 -2.47 -15.55
C GLU A 112 -9.78 -3.26 -16.48
N LYS A 113 -8.47 -2.98 -16.41
CA LYS A 113 -7.46 -3.61 -17.26
C LYS A 113 -7.01 -4.97 -16.72
N LEU A 114 -6.96 -5.12 -15.40
CA LEU A 114 -6.46 -6.34 -14.78
C LEU A 114 -7.43 -7.51 -14.92
N LEU A 115 -8.75 -7.27 -14.96
CA LEU A 115 -9.74 -8.31 -14.67
C LEU A 115 -11.04 -8.22 -15.49
N ARG A 116 -11.02 -7.59 -16.68
CA ARG A 116 -12.21 -7.42 -17.54
C ARG A 116 -12.94 -8.75 -17.83
N ASP A 117 -12.19 -9.83 -18.08
CA ASP A 117 -12.76 -11.11 -18.52
C ASP A 117 -13.27 -11.98 -17.36
N SER A 118 -12.58 -11.99 -16.20
CA SER A 118 -13.03 -12.79 -15.05
C SER A 118 -14.19 -12.16 -14.28
N TYR A 119 -14.42 -10.85 -14.44
CA TYR A 119 -15.40 -10.10 -13.65
C TYR A 119 -16.64 -9.66 -14.41
N ALA A 120 -16.68 -9.81 -15.74
CA ALA A 120 -17.90 -9.58 -16.51
C ALA A 120 -19.07 -10.41 -15.94
N THR A 121 -18.86 -11.70 -15.68
CA THR A 121 -19.88 -12.60 -15.15
C THR A 121 -20.31 -12.25 -13.72
N ILE A 122 -19.38 -11.82 -12.86
CA ILE A 122 -19.69 -11.44 -11.47
C ILE A 122 -20.43 -10.10 -11.43
N ASN A 123 -20.00 -9.11 -12.22
CA ASN A 123 -20.72 -7.84 -12.34
C ASN A 123 -22.12 -8.06 -12.91
N GLU A 124 -22.27 -8.91 -13.91
CA GLU A 124 -23.58 -9.26 -14.46
C GLU A 124 -24.49 -9.92 -13.42
N PHE A 125 -23.96 -10.86 -12.62
CA PHE A 125 -24.72 -11.47 -11.53
C PHE A 125 -25.14 -10.46 -10.47
N VAL A 126 -24.24 -9.57 -10.05
CA VAL A 126 -24.53 -8.51 -9.07
C VAL A 126 -25.55 -7.51 -9.60
N GLN A 127 -25.46 -7.14 -10.89
CA GLN A 127 -26.42 -6.26 -11.55
C GLN A 127 -27.81 -6.89 -11.62
N ARG A 128 -27.90 -8.18 -11.98
CA ARG A 128 -29.17 -8.94 -11.96
C ARG A 128 -29.77 -8.95 -10.54
N PHE A 129 -28.96 -9.24 -9.53
CA PHE A 129 -29.41 -9.29 -8.14
C PHE A 129 -29.91 -7.93 -7.63
N ALA A 130 -29.29 -6.83 -8.07
CA ALA A 130 -29.70 -5.48 -7.70
C ALA A 130 -30.98 -5.01 -8.43
N GLN A 131 -31.20 -5.46 -9.67
CA GLN A 131 -32.47 -5.27 -10.37
C GLN A 131 -33.61 -6.01 -9.66
N ASP A 132 -33.38 -7.25 -9.23
CA ASP A 132 -34.39 -8.06 -8.53
C ASP A 132 -34.75 -7.49 -7.14
N ASN A 133 -33.82 -6.82 -6.46
CA ASN A 133 -34.02 -6.29 -5.09
C ASN A 133 -34.21 -4.76 -5.03
N ASN A 134 -34.36 -4.09 -6.17
CA ASN A 134 -34.58 -2.64 -6.28
C ASN A 134 -33.53 -1.77 -5.54
N VAL A 135 -32.27 -2.23 -5.49
CA VAL A 135 -31.18 -1.55 -4.79
C VAL A 135 -30.51 -0.56 -5.74
N GLN A 136 -30.86 0.73 -5.64
CA GLN A 136 -30.35 1.78 -6.54
C GLN A 136 -28.90 2.21 -6.29
N ARG A 137 -28.30 1.84 -5.15
CA ARG A 137 -26.92 2.22 -4.80
C ARG A 137 -26.09 1.00 -4.49
N ILE A 138 -25.58 0.36 -5.53
CA ILE A 138 -24.44 -0.54 -5.38
C ILE A 138 -23.21 0.37 -5.32
N GLY A 139 -22.63 0.55 -4.13
CA GLY A 139 -21.34 1.24 -4.00
C GLY A 139 -20.27 0.60 -4.90
N ALA A 140 -19.29 1.39 -5.35
CA ALA A 140 -18.24 0.88 -6.22
C ALA A 140 -17.44 -0.23 -5.51
N LYS A 141 -17.70 -1.50 -5.87
CA LYS A 141 -17.08 -2.66 -5.22
C LYS A 141 -15.65 -2.83 -5.75
N TYR A 142 -14.67 -2.26 -5.05
CA TYR A 142 -13.27 -2.54 -5.32
C TYR A 142 -12.90 -3.91 -4.74
N ILE A 143 -12.66 -4.87 -5.63
CA ILE A 143 -12.28 -6.23 -5.25
C ILE A 143 -10.75 -6.31 -5.17
N LEU A 144 -10.24 -6.58 -3.97
CA LEU A 144 -8.81 -6.83 -3.77
C LEU A 144 -8.42 -8.22 -4.34
N PRO A 145 -7.28 -8.31 -5.05
CA PRO A 145 -6.75 -9.59 -5.51
C PRO A 145 -6.27 -10.43 -4.32
N SER A 146 -6.18 -11.75 -4.50
CA SER A 146 -5.69 -12.67 -3.46
C SER A 146 -4.22 -12.43 -3.09
N SER A 147 -3.45 -11.73 -3.94
CA SER A 147 -2.09 -11.28 -3.62
C SER A 147 -2.03 -10.20 -2.53
N HIS A 148 -3.15 -9.58 -2.16
CA HIS A 148 -3.20 -8.59 -1.09
C HIS A 148 -3.35 -9.28 0.28
N PRO A 149 -2.35 -9.18 1.18
CA PRO A 149 -2.38 -9.86 2.48
C PRO A 149 -3.52 -9.33 3.34
N GLY A 150 -4.26 -10.23 3.99
CA GLY A 150 -5.40 -9.90 4.85
C GLY A 150 -6.70 -9.58 4.10
N SER A 151 -6.72 -9.60 2.76
CA SER A 151 -7.99 -9.55 2.02
C SER A 151 -8.79 -10.85 2.20
N PRO A 152 -10.14 -10.81 2.13
CA PRO A 152 -10.97 -12.01 2.21
C PRO A 152 -10.54 -13.11 1.23
N ARG A 153 -10.19 -12.71 0.01
CA ARG A 153 -9.77 -13.63 -1.06
C ARG A 153 -8.38 -14.22 -0.83
N ASN A 154 -7.48 -13.47 -0.18
CA ASN A 154 -6.18 -14.00 0.27
C ASN A 154 -6.38 -15.08 1.34
N MET A 155 -7.25 -14.83 2.32
CA MET A 155 -7.54 -15.80 3.38
C MET A 155 -8.21 -17.07 2.84
N GLU A 156 -9.17 -16.94 1.92
CA GLU A 156 -9.78 -18.09 1.24
C GLU A 156 -8.74 -18.90 0.45
N GLN A 157 -7.84 -18.23 -0.29
CA GLN A 157 -6.79 -18.92 -1.02
C GLN A 157 -5.84 -19.65 -0.08
N LEU A 158 -5.37 -18.99 0.99
CA LEU A 158 -4.50 -19.63 2.00
C LEU A 158 -5.18 -20.84 2.64
N TYR A 159 -6.49 -20.76 2.89
CA TYR A 159 -7.27 -21.89 3.40
C TYR A 159 -7.34 -23.04 2.38
N GLN A 160 -7.63 -22.76 1.12
CA GLN A 160 -7.67 -23.78 0.06
C GLN A 160 -6.30 -24.44 -0.14
N ASP A 161 -5.23 -23.65 -0.11
CA ASP A 161 -3.84 -24.15 -0.21
C ASP A 161 -3.50 -25.04 0.99
N ALA A 162 -3.86 -24.62 2.22
CA ALA A 162 -3.69 -25.44 3.42
C ALA A 162 -4.48 -26.76 3.33
N MET A 163 -5.73 -26.72 2.89
CA MET A 163 -6.56 -27.92 2.68
C MET A 163 -6.00 -28.83 1.59
N ALA A 164 -5.43 -28.27 0.52
CA ALA A 164 -4.76 -29.04 -0.53
C ALA A 164 -3.51 -29.75 -0.01
N ILE A 165 -2.72 -29.08 0.84
CA ILE A 165 -1.55 -29.68 1.52
C ILE A 165 -2.01 -30.81 2.43
N VAL A 166 -3.02 -30.59 3.29
CA VAL A 166 -3.58 -31.62 4.18
C VAL A 166 -4.12 -32.81 3.39
N ARG A 167 -4.77 -32.57 2.25
CA ARG A 167 -5.28 -33.63 1.37
C ARG A 167 -4.14 -34.44 0.74
N ARG A 168 -2.99 -33.80 0.43
CA ARG A 168 -1.86 -34.45 -0.23
C ARG A 168 -0.94 -35.19 0.73
N PHE A 169 -0.64 -34.59 1.88
CA PHE A 169 0.36 -35.08 2.84
C PHE A 169 -0.25 -35.66 4.13
N GLY A 170 -1.57 -35.61 4.26
CA GLY A 170 -2.27 -36.02 5.48
C GLY A 170 -2.37 -34.88 6.49
N LYS A 171 -3.14 -35.12 7.54
CA LYS A 171 -3.27 -34.18 8.66
C LYS A 171 -1.91 -34.10 9.35
N PRO A 172 -1.38 -32.90 9.64
CA PRO A 172 -0.17 -32.78 10.44
C PRO A 172 -0.45 -33.37 11.82
N ASP A 173 0.12 -34.55 12.07
CA ASP A 173 0.12 -35.21 13.36
C ASP A 173 1.37 -34.78 14.10
N LEU A 174 1.23 -33.75 14.92
CA LEU A 174 2.26 -33.26 15.84
C LEU A 174 1.60 -33.14 17.22
N PHE A 175 1.14 -34.28 17.74
CA PHE A 175 0.99 -34.58 19.16
C PHE A 175 1.21 -36.08 19.42
#